data_AF-A0A352ISF8-F1
#
_entry.id   AF-A0A352ISF8-F1
#
_cell.length_a   1.000
_cell.length_b   1.000
_cell.length_c   1.000
_cell.angle_alpha   90.00
_cell.angle_beta   90.00
_cell.angle_gamma   90.00
#
_symmetry.space_group_name_H-M   'P 1'
#
loop_
_entity.id
_entity.type
_entity.pdbx_description
1 polymer ?
#
loop_
_entity_poly.entity_id
_entity_poly.type
_entity_poly.pdbx_seq_one_letter_code
_entity_poly.pdbx_strand_id
1 'polypeptide(L)' 'AVWIDRKASLAPESDLLSWIGPWKLNLFLGQLEEERAIPDAKIIGMRVSFIPVERLEIGLSRIIMFGGEGKSENFSTVWD' A
#
# COMPACT_ATOMS: atom_id res chain seq x y z
N ALA A 1 -14.13 -1.49 -3.58
CA ALA A 1 -12.74 -1.17 -3.19
C ALA A 1 -12.73 -0.01 -2.21
N VAL A 2 -11.77 0.03 -1.31
CA VAL A 2 -11.56 1.11 -0.32
C VAL A 2 -10.14 1.65 -0.50
N TRP A 3 -9.97 2.95 -0.32
CA TRP A 3 -8.70 3.67 -0.48
C TRP A 3 -8.47 4.55 0.73
N ILE A 4 -7.21 4.63 1.19
CA ILE A 4 -6.80 5.50 2.26
C ILE A 4 -5.57 6.27 1.78
N ASP A 5 -5.63 7.58 1.90
CA ASP A 5 -4.56 8.49 1.49
C ASP A 5 -4.14 9.39 2.64
N ARG A 6 -2.84 9.64 2.74
CA ARG A 6 -2.34 10.70 3.61
C ARG A 6 -2.79 12.05 3.07
N LYS A 7 -3.53 12.81 3.89
CA LYS A 7 -4.16 14.09 3.49
C LYS A 7 -3.16 15.17 3.06
N ALA A 8 -2.04 15.31 3.75
CA ALA A 8 -1.04 16.35 3.49
C ALA A 8 0.36 15.72 3.39
N SER A 9 1.16 16.21 2.44
CA SER A 9 2.49 15.66 2.17
C SER A 9 3.62 16.35 2.94
N LEU A 10 3.38 16.77 4.19
CA LEU A 10 4.41 17.46 4.99
C LEU A 10 5.51 16.48 5.43
N ALA A 11 6.70 17.00 5.73
CA ALA A 11 7.72 16.20 6.39
C ALA A 11 7.23 15.69 7.76
N PRO A 12 7.74 14.56 8.28
CA PRO A 12 7.48 14.16 9.65
C PRO A 12 7.97 15.23 10.64
N GLU A 13 7.21 15.48 11.70
CA GLU A 13 7.58 16.46 12.74
C GLU A 13 8.67 15.94 13.68
N SER A 14 8.89 14.63 13.73
CA SER A 14 9.94 14.02 14.56
C SER A 14 11.33 14.28 14.00
N ASP A 15 12.25 14.75 14.86
CA ASP A 15 13.65 15.01 14.49
C ASP A 15 14.32 13.80 13.85
N LEU A 16 14.07 12.58 14.38
CA LEU A 16 14.63 11.33 13.89
C LEU A 16 14.17 10.97 12.46
N LEU A 17 12.99 11.45 12.06
CA LEU A 17 12.36 11.12 10.77
C LEU A 17 12.28 12.30 9.81
N SER A 18 12.75 13.48 10.24
CA SER A 18 12.73 14.72 9.45
C SER A 18 13.42 14.57 8.08
N TRP A 19 14.46 13.71 7.99
CA TRP A 19 15.21 13.42 6.78
C TRP A 19 14.40 12.73 5.67
N ILE A 20 13.22 12.15 5.97
CA ILE A 20 12.32 11.59 4.95
C ILE A 20 11.81 12.70 4.02
N GLY A 21 11.66 13.91 4.56
CA GLY A 21 11.07 15.06 3.88
C GLY A 21 9.59 14.84 3.55
N PRO A 22 9.02 15.67 2.65
CA PRO A 22 7.64 15.52 2.18
C PRO A 22 7.36 14.09 1.71
N TRP A 23 6.28 13.48 2.21
CA TRP A 23 5.95 12.09 1.86
C TRP A 23 4.46 11.86 1.61
N LYS A 24 4.16 10.84 0.80
CA LYS A 24 2.81 10.39 0.43
C LYS A 24 2.65 8.93 0.80
N LEU A 25 1.42 8.57 1.17
CA LEU A 25 1.00 7.19 1.36
C LEU A 25 -0.37 7.02 0.71
N ASN A 26 -0.48 5.98 -0.13
CA ASN A 26 -1.72 5.46 -0.66
C ASN A 26 -1.82 3.99 -0.28
N LEU A 27 -2.97 3.61 0.28
CA LEU A 27 -3.35 2.24 0.56
C LEU A 27 -4.63 1.92 -0.19
N PHE A 28 -4.72 0.70 -0.69
CA PHE A 28 -5.93 0.22 -1.34
C PHE A 28 -6.26 -1.21 -0.97
N LEU A 29 -7.55 -1.48 -0.87
CA LEU A 29 -8.11 -2.81 -0.71
C LEU A 29 -9.25 -3.02 -1.70
N GLY A 30 -9.22 -4.15 -2.40
CA GLY A 30 -10.23 -4.52 -3.37
C GLY A 30 -10.46 -6.02 -3.41
N GLN A 31 -11.55 -6.39 -4.06
CA GLN A 31 -11.85 -7.75 -4.49
C GLN A 31 -11.85 -7.75 -6.02
N LEU A 32 -11.30 -8.80 -6.60
CA LEU A 32 -11.27 -9.02 -8.03
C LEU A 32 -12.53 -9.76 -8.48
N GLU A 33 -12.84 -9.67 -9.76
CA GLU A 33 -14.04 -10.28 -10.37
C GLU A 33 -14.08 -11.81 -10.23
N GLU A 34 -15.29 -12.37 -10.24
CA GLU A 34 -15.57 -13.81 -10.17
C GLU A 34 -15.05 -14.58 -11.40
N GLU A 35 -15.10 -13.98 -12.59
CA GLU A 35 -14.64 -14.57 -13.86
C GLU A 35 -13.11 -14.56 -13.98
N ARG A 36 -12.42 -15.26 -13.07
CA ARG A 36 -10.96 -15.42 -13.04
C ARG A 36 -10.56 -16.84 -12.69
N ALA A 37 -9.27 -17.15 -12.91
CA ALA A 37 -8.70 -18.45 -12.55
C ALA A 37 -8.80 -18.78 -11.04
N ILE A 38 -8.83 -17.75 -10.19
CA ILE A 38 -9.22 -17.83 -8.79
C ILE A 38 -10.29 -16.74 -8.58
N PRO A 39 -11.58 -17.12 -8.48
CA PRO A 39 -12.68 -16.18 -8.24
C PRO A 39 -12.52 -15.42 -6.92
N ASP A 40 -13.02 -14.18 -6.90
CA ASP A 40 -13.12 -13.34 -5.69
C ASP A 40 -11.81 -13.11 -4.91
N ALA A 41 -10.68 -13.26 -5.59
CA ALA A 41 -9.38 -12.99 -4.99
C ALA A 41 -9.29 -11.53 -4.53
N LYS A 42 -8.73 -11.31 -3.34
CA LYS A 42 -8.57 -10.00 -2.74
C LYS A 42 -7.22 -9.42 -3.12
N ILE A 43 -7.17 -8.10 -3.23
CA ILE A 43 -5.96 -7.35 -3.52
C ILE A 43 -5.76 -6.27 -2.46
N ILE A 44 -4.59 -6.24 -1.87
CA ILE A 44 -4.11 -5.14 -1.05
C ILE A 44 -2.94 -4.52 -1.78
N GLY A 45 -2.87 -3.20 -1.83
CA GLY A 45 -1.64 -2.55 -2.24
C GLY A 45 -1.36 -1.27 -1.50
N MET A 46 -0.09 -0.91 -1.56
CA MET A 46 0.50 0.20 -0.86
C MET A 46 1.49 0.89 -1.78
N ARG A 47 1.47 2.22 -1.76
CA ARG A 47 2.52 3.05 -2.34
C ARG A 47 2.93 4.12 -1.35
N VAL A 48 4.24 4.23 -1.15
CA VAL A 48 4.88 5.31 -0.38
C VAL A 48 5.80 6.06 -1.32
N SER A 49 5.76 7.39 -1.31
CA SER A 49 6.83 8.19 -1.92
C SER A 49 7.30 9.28 -0.98
N PHE A 50 8.57 9.66 -1.09
CA PHE A 50 9.18 10.67 -0.23
C PHE A 50 10.34 11.39 -0.91
N ILE A 51 10.64 12.59 -0.44
CA ILE A 51 11.65 13.50 -1.01
C ILE A 51 12.67 13.83 0.08
N PRO A 52 13.73 13.01 0.26
CA PRO A 52 14.69 13.20 1.35
C PRO A 52 15.66 14.38 1.12
N VAL A 53 15.87 14.76 -0.14
CA VAL A 53 16.70 15.91 -0.53
C VAL A 53 16.13 16.55 -1.79
N GLU A 54 16.39 17.84 -1.99
CA GLU A 54 15.98 18.55 -3.19
C GLU A 54 16.41 17.81 -4.46
N ARG A 55 15.45 17.63 -5.38
CA ARG A 55 15.58 16.96 -6.69
C ARG A 55 15.69 15.43 -6.65
N LEU A 56 15.46 14.78 -5.51
CA LEU A 56 15.34 13.33 -5.43
C LEU A 56 13.99 12.93 -4.85
N GLU A 57 13.16 12.24 -5.64
CA GLU A 57 11.95 11.56 -5.16
C GLU A 57 12.16 10.04 -5.23
N ILE A 58 11.83 9.34 -4.15
CA ILE A 58 11.91 7.88 -4.06
C ILE A 58 10.49 7.35 -3.90
N GLY A 59 10.13 6.34 -4.70
CA GLY A 59 8.83 5.66 -4.63
C GLY A 59 8.99 4.17 -4.35
N LEU A 60 8.27 3.66 -3.36
CA LEU A 60 8.17 2.25 -3.01
C LEU A 60 6.73 1.80 -3.18
N SER A 61 6.51 0.63 -3.76
CA SER A 61 5.17 0.06 -3.92
C SER A 61 5.18 -1.45 -3.72
N ARG A 62 4.13 -1.97 -3.09
CA ARG A 62 3.88 -3.40 -2.95
C ARG A 62 2.41 -3.68 -3.20
N ILE A 63 2.14 -4.78 -3.91
CA ILE A 63 0.81 -5.30 -4.15
C ILE A 63 0.82 -6.78 -3.77
N ILE A 64 -0.22 -7.22 -3.09
CA ILE A 64 -0.41 -8.60 -2.66
C ILE A 64 -1.80 -9.03 -3.12
N MET A 65 -1.88 -10.17 -3.80
CA MET A 65 -3.13 -10.85 -4.11
C MET A 65 -3.23 -12.08 -3.23
N PHE A 66 -4.37 -12.27 -2.56
CA PHE A 66 -4.57 -13.35 -1.59
C PHE A 66 -6.06 -13.70 -1.48
N GLY A 67 -6.38 -14.79 -0.79
CA GLY A 67 -7.76 -15.26 -0.68
C GLY A 67 -8.37 -15.64 -2.04
N GLY A 68 -9.69 -15.50 -2.14
CA GLY A 68 -10.47 -16.03 -3.24
C GLY A 68 -10.88 -17.48 -3.02
N GLU A 69 -11.69 -18.01 -3.94
CA GLU A 69 -12.34 -19.31 -3.75
C GLU A 69 -11.32 -20.44 -3.53
N GLY A 70 -11.52 -21.21 -2.44
CA GLY A 70 -10.62 -22.30 -2.06
C GLY A 70 -9.25 -21.88 -1.53
N LYS A 71 -9.01 -20.58 -1.26
CA LYS A 71 -7.77 -20.06 -0.69
C LYS A 71 -7.99 -19.50 0.73
N SER A 72 -6.91 -19.49 1.53
CA SER A 72 -6.97 -18.89 2.87
C SER A 72 -7.09 -17.37 2.79
N GLU A 73 -8.01 -16.82 3.57
CA GLU A 73 -8.25 -15.38 3.68
C GLU A 73 -7.75 -14.80 5.01
N ASN A 74 -6.97 -15.57 5.77
CA ASN A 74 -6.44 -15.15 7.06
C ASN A 74 -5.42 -14.03 6.89
N PHE A 75 -5.33 -13.15 7.89
CA PHE A 75 -4.34 -12.07 7.92
C PHE A 75 -2.89 -12.58 7.85
N SER A 76 -2.63 -13.77 8.40
CA SER A 76 -1.33 -14.44 8.34
C SER A 76 -0.88 -14.71 6.90
N THR A 77 -1.80 -15.01 5.98
CA THR A 77 -1.50 -15.22 4.54
C THR A 77 -0.89 -13.98 3.86
N VAL A 78 -1.08 -12.81 4.44
CA VAL A 78 -0.57 -11.53 3.91
C VAL A 78 0.71 -11.08 4.63
N TRP A 79 0.89 -11.48 5.89
CA TRP A 79 1.91 -10.93 6.79
C TRP A 79 3.08 -11.88 7.08
N ASP A 80 2.87 -13.20 7.04
CA ASP A 80 3.92 -14.21 7.13
C ASP A 80 4.77 -14.25 5.84
#